data_AF-A0A381XJ70-F1
#
_entry.id   AF-A0A381XJ70-F1
#
_cell.length_a   1.000
_cell.length_b   1.000
_cell.length_c   1.000
_cell.angle_alpha   90.00
_cell.angle_beta   90.00
_cell.angle_gamma   90.00
#
_symmetry.space_group_name_H-M   'P 1'
#
loop_
_entity.id
_entity.type
_entity.pdbx_description
1 polymer ?
#
loop_
_entity_poly.entity_id
_entity_poly.type
_entity_poly.pdbx_seq_one_letter_code
_entity_poly.pdbx_strand_id
1 'polypeptide(L)'
;MLFPASLESQDSRQRNADTNQVAPSFSPITNERLLNSDAEPQNWLMYSGNYFSQRYSGLDQINNENAAELEMQWAFQLRALDRAETTPVVVDGVMYVTESPSNVIALDAKTGSQYWRYNHNLPEDLNFCCGRNNRGIAVLGDKLYMSTLDAHLVSLDAKTGSVLWDVEVADEASGYSKTAAPLVVGDKIITG
;
A
#
# COMPACT_ATOMS: atom_id res chain seq x y z
N MET A 1 16.16 54.61 27.83
CA MET A 1 16.91 53.81 26.84
C MET A 1 16.83 52.36 27.26
N LEU A 2 16.03 51.54 26.58
CA LEU A 2 16.09 50.07 26.60
C LEU A 2 15.37 49.60 25.32
N PHE A 3 16.03 48.73 24.57
CA PHE A 3 15.77 48.32 23.19
C PHE A 3 14.49 47.47 23.02
N PRO A 4 13.83 47.47 21.85
CA PRO A 4 12.76 46.54 21.54
C PRO A 4 13.34 45.17 21.13
N ALA A 5 12.78 44.08 21.66
CA ALA A 5 13.04 42.73 21.18
C ALA A 5 12.12 42.43 20.00
N SER A 6 12.70 42.32 18.81
CA SER A 6 12.05 41.76 17.62
C SER A 6 11.89 40.25 17.79
N LEU A 7 10.66 39.76 17.80
CA LEU A 7 10.34 38.34 17.62
C LEU A 7 10.43 38.04 16.12
N GLU A 8 11.59 37.53 15.69
CA GLU A 8 11.75 36.89 14.38
C GLU A 8 10.88 35.63 14.34
N SER A 9 9.89 35.62 13.45
CA SER A 9 9.14 34.43 13.08
C SER A 9 10.03 33.53 12.21
N GLN A 10 10.78 32.64 12.85
CA GLN A 10 11.51 31.61 12.13
C GLN A 10 10.62 30.39 11.86
N ASP A 11 10.32 30.25 10.57
CA ASP A 11 10.40 28.99 9.83
C ASP A 11 9.39 27.87 10.14
N SER A 12 8.20 27.99 9.54
CA SER A 12 7.28 26.88 9.32
C SER A 12 7.48 26.20 7.96
N ARG A 13 8.59 26.43 7.25
CA ARG A 13 8.87 25.86 5.91
C ARG A 13 9.89 24.71 5.93
N GLN A 14 10.01 23.99 7.04
CA GLN A 14 10.76 22.73 7.08
C GLN A 14 9.91 21.60 7.65
N ARG A 15 8.97 21.08 6.84
CA ARG A 15 8.37 19.75 7.08
C ARG A 15 7.88 19.03 5.82
N ASN A 16 8.48 19.31 4.66
CA ASN A 16 8.37 18.45 3.47
C ASN A 16 9.77 17.98 3.08
N ALA A 17 10.31 17.03 3.82
CA ALA A 17 11.28 16.12 3.23
C ALA A 17 10.46 15.02 2.53
N ASP A 18 9.89 15.37 1.37
CA ASP A 18 9.40 14.40 0.41
C ASP A 18 10.61 13.58 -0.03
N THR A 19 10.80 12.40 0.57
CA THR A 19 11.70 11.40 0.02
C THR A 19 11.07 10.96 -1.29
N ASN A 20 11.47 11.62 -2.38
CA ASN A 20 11.16 11.19 -3.75
C ASN A 20 12.11 10.05 -4.12
N GLN A 21 12.12 8.99 -3.30
CA GLN A 21 12.99 7.84 -3.49
C GLN A 21 12.24 6.85 -4.36
N VAL A 22 12.70 6.68 -5.58
CA VAL A 22 12.15 5.68 -6.49
C VAL A 22 12.42 4.29 -5.89
N ALA A 23 11.40 3.44 -5.80
CA ALA A 23 11.57 2.09 -5.27
C ALA A 23 12.54 1.29 -6.17
N PRO A 24 13.29 0.32 -5.63
CA PRO A 24 14.12 -0.54 -6.44
C PRO A 24 13.28 -1.30 -7.47
N SER A 25 13.83 -1.51 -8.65
CA SER A 25 13.19 -2.37 -9.65
C SER A 25 13.24 -3.82 -9.19
N PHE A 26 12.12 -4.51 -9.35
CA PHE A 26 11.98 -5.93 -9.05
C PHE A 26 11.74 -6.73 -10.34
N SER A 27 11.85 -8.06 -10.25
CA SER A 27 11.57 -8.92 -11.40
C SER A 27 10.09 -8.87 -11.74
N PRO A 28 9.68 -8.52 -12.98
CA PRO A 28 8.28 -8.37 -13.33
C PRO A 28 7.45 -9.58 -12.90
N ILE A 29 6.30 -9.31 -12.27
CA ILE A 29 5.47 -10.34 -11.67
C ILE A 29 4.64 -10.98 -12.77
N THR A 30 4.99 -12.20 -13.18
CA THR A 30 4.26 -12.93 -14.21
C THR A 30 3.10 -13.72 -13.61
N ASN A 31 2.14 -14.12 -14.44
CA ASN A 31 1.09 -15.06 -14.02
C ASN A 31 1.67 -16.38 -13.50
N GLU A 32 2.76 -16.85 -14.09
CA GLU A 32 3.44 -18.07 -13.63
C GLU A 32 4.10 -17.86 -12.26
N ARG A 33 4.68 -16.69 -12.01
CA ARG A 33 5.22 -16.32 -10.69
C ARG A 33 4.11 -16.27 -9.62
N LEU A 34 2.95 -15.71 -9.98
CA LEU A 34 1.75 -15.68 -9.12
C LEU A 34 1.21 -17.09 -8.85
N LEU A 35 1.14 -17.96 -9.86
CA LEU A 35 0.70 -19.35 -9.69
C LEU A 35 1.64 -20.18 -8.81
N ASN A 36 2.94 -19.88 -8.86
CA ASN A 36 3.99 -20.58 -8.12
C ASN A 36 4.52 -19.75 -6.94
N SER A 37 3.73 -18.84 -6.36
CA SER A 37 4.19 -17.92 -5.31
C SER A 37 4.82 -18.62 -4.11
N ASP A 38 4.37 -19.84 -3.81
CA ASP A 38 4.89 -20.66 -2.69
C ASP A 38 6.36 -21.07 -2.88
N ALA A 39 6.90 -21.02 -4.10
CA ALA A 39 8.32 -21.24 -4.39
C ALA A 39 9.21 -20.07 -3.95
N GLU A 40 8.61 -18.93 -3.59
CA GLU A 40 9.30 -17.72 -3.14
C GLU A 40 8.77 -17.27 -1.77
N PRO A 41 8.97 -18.06 -0.69
CA PRO A 41 8.37 -17.80 0.61
C PRO A 41 8.82 -16.48 1.27
N GLN A 42 9.92 -15.88 0.78
CA GLN A 42 10.37 -14.53 1.14
C GLN A 42 9.48 -13.40 0.58
N ASN A 43 8.59 -13.71 -0.36
CA ASN A 43 7.65 -12.78 -0.98
C ASN A 43 6.22 -13.06 -0.51
N TRP A 44 5.37 -12.03 -0.53
CA TRP A 44 3.93 -12.13 -0.28
C TRP A 44 3.19 -11.42 -1.41
N LEU A 45 2.93 -12.14 -2.49
CA LEU A 45 2.57 -11.56 -3.79
C LEU A 45 1.07 -11.25 -3.96
N MET A 46 0.21 -11.69 -3.04
CA MET A 46 -1.24 -11.52 -3.13
C MET A 46 -1.85 -11.20 -1.78
N TYR A 47 -3.07 -10.66 -1.76
CA TYR A 47 -3.81 -10.35 -0.53
C TYR A 47 -3.79 -11.49 0.51
N SER A 48 -3.88 -12.75 0.08
CA SER A 48 -3.85 -13.91 0.98
C SER A 48 -2.62 -14.82 0.79
N GLY A 49 -1.53 -14.28 0.26
CA GLY A 49 -0.26 -14.97 0.01
C GLY A 49 -0.25 -15.67 -1.35
N ASN A 50 -1.20 -16.56 -1.58
CA ASN A 50 -1.34 -17.35 -2.82
C ASN A 50 -2.81 -17.51 -3.24
N TYR A 51 -3.04 -18.16 -4.39
CA TYR A 51 -4.39 -18.40 -4.92
C TYR A 51 -5.25 -19.33 -4.06
N PHE A 52 -4.66 -20.21 -3.26
CA PHE A 52 -5.41 -21.04 -2.31
C PHE A 52 -5.96 -20.24 -1.12
N SER A 53 -5.50 -19.00 -0.94
CA SER A 53 -5.94 -18.07 0.10
C SER A 53 -5.81 -18.62 1.53
N GLN A 54 -4.82 -19.46 1.77
CA GLN A 54 -4.62 -20.11 3.08
C GLN A 54 -3.90 -19.20 4.09
N ARG A 55 -3.27 -18.11 3.62
CA ARG A 55 -2.44 -17.21 4.44
C ARG A 55 -1.35 -17.95 5.22
N TYR A 56 -0.78 -18.98 4.58
CA TYR A 56 0.32 -19.78 5.11
C TYR A 56 1.64 -19.31 4.49
N SER A 57 2.70 -19.24 5.29
CA SER A 57 4.07 -18.99 4.82
C SER A 57 4.93 -20.23 5.08
N GLY A 58 5.77 -20.58 4.11
CA GLY A 58 6.77 -21.64 4.24
C GLY A 58 8.04 -21.23 5.01
N LEU A 59 8.14 -19.98 5.47
CA LEU A 59 9.26 -19.53 6.30
C LEU A 59 9.16 -20.13 7.71
N ASP A 60 10.29 -20.62 8.24
CA ASP A 60 10.37 -21.32 9.53
C ASP A 60 11.44 -20.77 10.49
N GLN A 61 12.13 -19.69 10.10
CA GLN A 61 13.13 -19.03 10.94
C GLN A 61 12.57 -18.62 12.30
N ILE A 62 11.31 -18.16 12.33
CA ILE A 62 10.55 -17.89 13.55
C ILE A 62 9.62 -19.08 13.78
N ASN A 63 9.70 -19.68 14.95
CA ASN A 63 8.92 -20.86 15.32
C ASN A 63 8.56 -20.84 16.81
N ASN A 64 7.89 -21.89 17.29
CA ASN A 64 7.41 -21.98 18.67
C ASN A 64 8.54 -22.05 19.72
N GLU A 65 9.79 -22.31 19.31
CA GLU A 65 10.95 -22.36 20.20
C GLU A 65 11.56 -20.97 20.43
N ASN A 66 11.50 -20.08 19.44
CA ASN A 66 12.19 -18.78 19.49
C ASN A 66 11.28 -17.54 19.35
N ALA A 67 9.96 -17.71 19.15
CA ALA A 67 9.04 -16.57 18.98
C ALA A 67 9.02 -15.60 20.19
N ALA A 68 9.41 -16.06 21.37
CA ALA A 68 9.52 -15.22 22.57
C ALA A 68 10.71 -14.22 22.50
N GLU A 69 11.64 -14.40 21.57
CA GLU A 69 12.83 -13.55 21.39
C GLU A 69 12.60 -12.42 20.39
N LEU A 70 11.40 -12.31 19.80
CA LEU A 70 11.09 -11.28 18.82
C LEU A 70 11.15 -9.88 19.42
N GLU A 71 11.80 -8.99 18.68
CA GLU A 71 11.87 -7.56 18.97
C GLU A 71 11.37 -6.73 17.79
N MET A 72 10.87 -5.53 18.08
CA MET A 72 10.46 -4.58 17.05
C MET A 72 11.69 -4.08 16.29
N GLN A 73 11.78 -4.39 14.99
CA GLN A 73 12.87 -3.90 14.14
C GLN A 73 12.64 -2.46 13.67
N TRP A 74 11.40 -2.10 13.32
CA TRP A 74 11.01 -0.75 12.91
C TRP A 74 9.51 -0.54 13.05
N ALA A 75 9.09 0.72 13.04
CA ALA A 75 7.68 1.12 12.98
C ALA A 75 7.50 2.27 11.97
N PHE A 76 6.43 2.22 11.19
CA PHE A 76 6.05 3.28 10.27
C PHE A 76 4.73 3.90 10.70
N GLN A 77 4.72 5.21 10.91
CA GLN A 77 3.53 5.95 11.32
C GLN A 77 2.68 6.31 10.10
N LEU A 78 1.49 5.72 9.99
CA LEU A 78 0.48 6.17 9.03
C LEU A 78 0.04 7.60 9.37
N ARG A 79 -0.20 8.41 8.33
CA ARG A 79 -0.71 9.78 8.44
C ARG A 79 -2.21 9.78 8.75
N ALA A 80 -2.94 8.77 8.33
CA ALA A 80 -4.36 8.65 8.61
C ALA A 80 -4.62 8.16 10.04
N LEU A 81 -5.60 8.77 10.70
CA LEU A 81 -6.09 8.38 12.03
C LEU A 81 -7.34 7.47 11.94
N ASP A 82 -7.49 6.72 10.84
CA ASP A 82 -8.61 5.83 10.58
C ASP A 82 -8.15 4.35 10.59
N ARG A 83 -9.06 3.42 10.30
CA ARG A 83 -8.82 1.98 10.31
C ARG A 83 -7.75 1.56 9.29
N ALA A 84 -6.80 0.76 9.74
CA ALA A 84 -5.84 0.07 8.89
C ALA A 84 -6.29 -1.39 8.68
N GLU A 85 -6.87 -1.69 7.52
CA GLU A 85 -7.29 -3.05 7.13
C GLU A 85 -6.40 -3.68 6.04
N THR A 86 -5.34 -2.98 5.65
CA THR A 86 -4.37 -3.41 4.64
C THR A 86 -3.73 -4.74 5.01
N THR A 87 -3.69 -5.68 4.07
CA THR A 87 -2.68 -6.74 4.09
C THR A 87 -1.50 -6.28 3.23
N PRO A 88 -0.29 -6.07 3.81
CA PRO A 88 0.87 -5.69 3.03
C PRO A 88 1.20 -6.73 1.95
N VAL A 89 1.53 -6.25 0.76
CA VAL A 89 2.11 -7.07 -0.32
C VAL A 89 3.59 -6.78 -0.38
N VAL A 90 4.43 -7.82 -0.37
CA VAL A 90 5.88 -7.70 -0.35
C VAL A 90 6.45 -8.37 -1.59
N VAL A 91 7.16 -7.59 -2.41
CA VAL A 91 7.80 -8.05 -3.64
C VAL A 91 9.26 -7.62 -3.64
N ASP A 92 10.16 -8.59 -3.62
CA ASP A 92 11.61 -8.42 -3.77
C ASP A 92 12.19 -7.31 -2.87
N GLY A 93 11.71 -7.25 -1.62
CA GLY A 93 12.15 -6.29 -0.59
C GLY A 93 11.37 -4.98 -0.53
N VAL A 94 10.40 -4.75 -1.43
CA VAL A 94 9.49 -3.59 -1.37
C VAL A 94 8.16 -4.02 -0.76
N MET A 95 7.72 -3.29 0.27
CA MET A 95 6.42 -3.50 0.91
C MET A 95 5.43 -2.42 0.46
N TYR A 96 4.30 -2.85 -0.07
CA TYR A 96 3.19 -1.99 -0.48
C TYR A 96 2.07 -2.06 0.55
N VAL A 97 1.66 -0.91 1.05
CA VAL A 97 0.67 -0.76 2.12
C VAL A 97 -0.39 0.25 1.67
N THR A 98 -1.67 -0.09 1.83
CA THR A 98 -2.74 0.87 1.60
C THR A 98 -3.04 1.63 2.88
N GLU A 99 -3.31 2.93 2.73
CA GLU A 99 -3.66 3.81 3.83
C GLU A 99 -4.99 4.51 3.51
N SER A 100 -5.78 4.75 4.55
CA SER A 100 -6.98 5.58 4.43
C SER A 100 -6.65 6.96 3.83
N PRO A 101 -7.47 7.48 2.91
CA PRO A 101 -8.75 6.91 2.49
C PRO A 101 -8.70 6.03 1.23
N SER A 102 -7.67 6.15 0.39
CA SER A 102 -7.42 5.28 -0.77
C SER A 102 -6.00 5.57 -1.27
N ASN A 103 -5.02 5.52 -0.37
CA ASN A 103 -3.63 5.86 -0.65
C ASN A 103 -2.80 4.57 -0.73
N VAL A 104 -1.67 4.62 -1.45
CA VAL A 104 -0.67 3.55 -1.47
C VAL A 104 0.67 4.10 -1.03
N ILE A 105 1.37 3.35 -0.20
CA ILE A 105 2.72 3.67 0.28
C ILE A 105 3.64 2.51 -0.10
N ALA A 106 4.79 2.83 -0.69
CA ALA A 106 5.86 1.86 -0.86
C ALA A 106 6.96 2.10 0.18
N LEU A 107 7.33 1.04 0.88
CA LEU A 107 8.32 1.03 1.93
C LEU A 107 9.44 0.04 1.60
N ASP A 108 10.64 0.33 2.06
CA ASP A 108 11.71 -0.64 2.20
C ASP A 108 11.30 -1.64 3.30
N ALA A 109 11.11 -2.92 2.96
CA ALA A 109 10.60 -3.92 3.91
C ALA A 109 11.58 -4.19 5.07
N LYS A 110 12.87 -3.92 4.87
CA LYS A 110 13.92 -4.13 5.88
C LYS A 110 14.00 -2.97 6.86
N THR A 111 13.87 -1.74 6.39
CA THR A 111 14.12 -0.53 7.20
C THR A 111 12.86 0.26 7.57
N GLY A 112 11.73 0.01 6.89
CA GLY A 112 10.52 0.82 7.02
C GLY A 112 10.61 2.19 6.34
N SER A 113 11.68 2.48 5.61
CA SER A 113 11.87 3.78 4.93
C SER A 113 10.90 3.93 3.78
N GLN A 114 10.26 5.10 3.64
CA GLN A 114 9.33 5.36 2.54
C GLN A 114 10.07 5.66 1.24
N TYR A 115 9.77 4.88 0.20
CA TYR A 115 10.16 5.18 -1.17
C TYR A 115 9.26 6.27 -1.74
N TRP A 116 7.97 5.98 -1.87
CA TRP A 116 7.00 6.90 -2.43
C TRP A 116 5.64 6.72 -1.78
N ARG A 117 4.76 7.70 -2.01
CA ARG A 117 3.37 7.67 -1.56
C ARG A 117 2.46 8.23 -2.65
N TYR A 118 1.46 7.45 -3.04
CA TYR A 118 0.35 7.87 -3.88
C TYR A 118 -0.80 8.33 -2.98
N ASN A 119 -1.29 9.55 -3.21
CA ASN A 119 -2.49 10.07 -2.56
C ASN A 119 -3.62 10.15 -3.60
N HIS A 120 -4.70 9.41 -3.38
CA HIS A 120 -5.86 9.47 -4.24
C HIS A 120 -6.79 10.61 -3.80
N ASN A 121 -7.26 11.40 -4.77
CA ASN A 121 -8.13 12.53 -4.50
C ASN A 121 -9.58 12.08 -4.52
N LEU A 122 -10.23 12.05 -3.36
CA LEU A 122 -11.62 11.64 -3.23
C LEU A 122 -12.57 12.85 -3.24
N PRO A 123 -13.80 12.70 -3.75
CA PRO A 123 -14.89 13.63 -3.49
C PRO A 123 -15.13 13.84 -1.98
N GLU A 124 -15.62 15.02 -1.59
CA GLU A 124 -15.92 15.33 -0.19
C GLU A 124 -17.14 14.53 0.34
N ASP A 125 -18.14 14.32 -0.52
CA ASP A 125 -19.47 13.78 -0.16
C ASP A 125 -19.65 12.30 -0.55
N LEU A 126 -18.71 11.45 -0.13
CA LEU A 126 -18.80 10.01 -0.38
C LEU A 126 -19.68 9.29 0.63
N ASN A 127 -20.54 8.38 0.14
CA ASN A 127 -21.42 7.56 0.97
C ASN A 127 -20.83 6.14 1.16
N PHE A 128 -20.34 5.84 2.36
CA PHE A 128 -19.82 4.53 2.73
C PHE A 128 -20.20 4.19 4.19
N CYS A 129 -20.44 2.91 4.47
CA CYS A 129 -20.99 2.49 5.78
C CYS A 129 -19.96 2.40 6.91
N CYS A 130 -18.73 2.03 6.59
CA CYS A 130 -17.92 1.21 7.50
C CYS A 130 -16.50 1.76 7.74
N GLY A 131 -16.31 3.06 7.54
CA GLY A 131 -15.03 3.76 7.65
C GLY A 131 -14.29 3.88 6.32
N ARG A 132 -13.22 4.69 6.30
CA ARG A 132 -12.44 4.95 5.07
C ARG A 132 -11.33 3.91 4.93
N ASN A 133 -11.70 2.63 4.92
CA ASN A 133 -10.78 1.50 4.91
C ASN A 133 -10.36 1.09 3.50
N ASN A 134 -9.22 0.41 3.41
CA ASN A 134 -8.75 -0.23 2.19
C ASN A 134 -7.96 -1.49 2.59
N ARG A 135 -8.23 -2.62 1.93
CA ARG A 135 -7.69 -3.93 2.31
C ARG A 135 -6.39 -4.30 1.60
N GLY A 136 -5.95 -3.52 0.62
CA GLY A 136 -4.66 -3.72 -0.03
C GLY A 136 -4.73 -3.59 -1.54
N ILE A 137 -3.67 -4.08 -2.17
CA ILE A 137 -3.46 -4.00 -3.61
C ILE A 137 -3.29 -5.40 -4.23
N ALA A 138 -3.38 -5.45 -5.56
CA ALA A 138 -2.87 -6.56 -6.36
C ALA A 138 -1.65 -6.13 -7.17
N VAL A 139 -0.87 -7.09 -7.65
CA VAL A 139 0.35 -6.86 -8.43
C VAL A 139 0.41 -7.75 -9.67
N LEU A 140 0.79 -7.18 -10.81
CA LEU A 140 1.07 -7.90 -12.05
C LEU A 140 2.03 -7.06 -12.90
N GLY A 141 3.05 -7.71 -13.48
CA GLY A 141 4.13 -7.04 -14.20
C GLY A 141 4.91 -6.12 -13.27
N ASP A 142 4.97 -4.84 -13.64
CA ASP A 142 5.57 -3.72 -12.89
C ASP A 142 4.48 -2.79 -12.30
N LYS A 143 3.25 -3.29 -12.15
CA LYS A 143 2.06 -2.50 -11.80
C LYS A 143 1.43 -2.95 -10.51
N LEU A 144 0.88 -1.97 -9.80
CA LEU A 144 -0.01 -2.16 -8.67
C LEU A 144 -1.43 -1.83 -9.09
N TYR A 145 -2.41 -2.48 -8.45
CA TYR A 145 -3.83 -2.24 -8.68
C TYR A 145 -4.55 -2.06 -7.35
N MET A 146 -5.32 -1.00 -7.22
CA MET A 146 -6.06 -0.66 -6.01
C MET A 146 -7.48 -0.26 -6.38
N SER A 147 -8.46 -0.71 -5.58
CA SER A 147 -9.81 -0.16 -5.64
C SER A 147 -10.00 0.94 -4.60
N THR A 148 -10.81 1.93 -4.94
CA THR A 148 -10.94 3.18 -4.18
C THR A 148 -12.34 3.37 -3.61
N LEU A 149 -12.46 4.26 -2.63
CA LEU A 149 -13.73 4.54 -1.96
C LEU A 149 -14.78 5.21 -2.86
N ASP A 150 -14.36 5.94 -3.89
CA ASP A 150 -15.22 6.49 -4.95
C ASP A 150 -15.46 5.49 -6.09
N ALA A 151 -15.22 4.20 -5.87
CA ALA A 151 -15.51 3.12 -6.79
C ALA A 151 -14.75 3.17 -8.13
N HIS A 152 -13.49 3.58 -8.08
CA HIS A 152 -12.54 3.42 -9.17
C HIS A 152 -11.66 2.17 -8.99
N LEU A 153 -11.06 1.73 -10.10
CA LEU A 153 -9.90 0.86 -10.14
C LEU A 153 -8.73 1.67 -10.69
N VAL A 154 -7.65 1.75 -9.92
CA VAL A 154 -6.45 2.54 -10.25
C VAL A 154 -5.28 1.61 -10.48
N SER A 155 -4.51 1.86 -11.54
CA SER A 155 -3.21 1.22 -11.76
C SER A 155 -2.08 2.20 -11.54
N LEU A 156 -1.09 1.78 -10.77
CA LEU A 156 0.11 2.56 -10.45
C LEU A 156 1.35 1.85 -10.98
N ASP A 157 2.34 2.63 -11.39
CA ASP A 157 3.71 2.16 -11.57
C ASP A 157 4.28 1.78 -10.19
N ALA A 158 4.73 0.54 -10.02
CA ALA A 158 5.17 0.05 -8.71
C ALA A 158 6.48 0.68 -8.23
N LYS A 159 7.25 1.27 -9.15
CA LYS A 159 8.55 1.89 -8.89
C LYS A 159 8.39 3.34 -8.43
N THR A 160 7.47 4.07 -9.02
CA THR A 160 7.32 5.52 -8.80
C THR A 160 6.03 5.91 -8.07
N GLY A 161 5.04 5.02 -8.03
CA GLY A 161 3.69 5.34 -7.55
C GLY A 161 2.89 6.22 -8.50
N SER A 162 3.37 6.44 -9.73
CA SER A 162 2.66 7.27 -10.72
C SER A 162 1.44 6.54 -11.27
N VAL A 163 0.35 7.26 -11.48
CA VAL A 163 -0.87 6.71 -12.09
C VAL A 163 -0.60 6.35 -13.55
N LEU A 164 -0.86 5.09 -13.89
CA LEU A 164 -0.81 4.59 -15.27
C LEU A 164 -2.17 4.71 -15.94
N TRP A 165 -3.23 4.42 -15.20
CA TRP A 165 -4.62 4.65 -15.59
C TRP A 165 -5.53 4.62 -14.35
N ASP A 166 -6.71 5.20 -14.52
CA ASP A 166 -7.76 5.32 -13.51
C ASP A 166 -9.11 5.15 -14.22
N VAL A 167 -9.94 4.22 -13.74
CA VAL A 167 -11.22 3.85 -14.37
C VAL A 167 -12.31 3.75 -13.32
N GLU A 168 -13.38 4.52 -13.49
CA GLU A 168 -14.63 4.36 -12.75
C GLU A 168 -15.24 2.99 -13.06
N VAL A 169 -15.51 2.17 -12.02
CA VAL A 169 -16.11 0.84 -12.18
C VAL A 169 -17.55 0.76 -11.67
N ALA A 170 -18.00 1.76 -10.91
CA ALA A 170 -19.38 2.00 -10.54
C ALA A 170 -19.57 3.46 -10.09
N ASP A 171 -20.81 3.95 -10.16
CA ASP A 171 -21.17 5.32 -9.77
C ASP A 171 -21.24 5.48 -8.24
N GLU A 172 -20.34 6.27 -7.65
CA GLU A 172 -20.29 6.52 -6.22
C GLU A 172 -21.53 7.27 -5.70
N ALA A 173 -22.18 8.09 -6.53
CA ALA A 173 -23.41 8.80 -6.16
C ALA A 173 -24.59 7.84 -5.96
N SER A 174 -24.52 6.66 -6.56
CA SER A 174 -25.44 5.54 -6.31
C SER A 174 -25.12 4.75 -5.03
N GLY A 175 -24.12 5.17 -4.25
CA GLY A 175 -23.70 4.56 -2.99
C GLY A 175 -22.69 3.42 -3.14
N TYR A 176 -22.08 3.26 -4.32
CA TYR A 176 -21.00 2.30 -4.50
C TYR A 176 -19.70 2.82 -3.88
N SER A 177 -19.00 1.94 -3.18
CA SER A 177 -17.65 2.16 -2.67
C SER A 177 -16.90 0.85 -2.68
N LYS A 178 -15.59 0.88 -2.91
CA LYS A 178 -14.78 -0.35 -3.01
C LYS A 178 -13.65 -0.33 -2.00
N THR A 179 -13.63 -1.36 -1.17
CA THR A 179 -12.72 -1.46 -0.01
C THR A 179 -11.89 -2.74 -0.04
N ALA A 180 -12.26 -3.71 -0.87
CA ALA A 180 -11.54 -4.98 -1.03
C ALA A 180 -10.26 -4.80 -1.86
N ALA A 181 -9.24 -5.60 -1.54
CA ALA A 181 -8.06 -5.72 -2.39
C ALA A 181 -8.46 -6.42 -3.71
N PRO A 182 -8.04 -5.90 -4.88
CA PRO A 182 -8.27 -6.59 -6.15
C PRO A 182 -7.57 -7.96 -6.20
N LEU A 183 -7.96 -8.80 -7.16
CA LEU A 183 -7.31 -10.08 -7.45
C LEU A 183 -6.94 -10.15 -8.92
N VAL A 184 -5.68 -10.50 -9.21
CA VAL A 184 -5.21 -10.77 -10.58
C VAL A 184 -5.56 -12.22 -10.95
N VAL A 185 -6.22 -12.42 -12.10
CA VAL A 185 -6.47 -13.75 -12.68
C VAL A 185 -6.16 -13.70 -14.17
N GLY A 186 -5.04 -14.31 -14.58
CA GLY A 186 -4.56 -14.25 -15.95
C GLY A 186 -4.22 -12.80 -16.35
N ASP A 187 -4.89 -12.29 -17.38
CA ASP A 187 -4.71 -10.90 -17.84
C ASP A 187 -5.74 -9.93 -17.24
N LYS A 188 -6.50 -10.36 -16.22
CA LYS A 188 -7.63 -9.60 -15.66
C LYS A 188 -7.42 -9.20 -14.22
N ILE A 189 -7.92 -8.02 -13.87
CA ILE A 189 -7.98 -7.52 -12.51
C ILE A 189 -9.44 -7.61 -12.05
N ILE A 190 -9.70 -8.43 -11.05
CA ILE A 190 -11.02 -8.66 -10.48
C ILE A 190 -11.18 -7.76 -9.26
N THR A 191 -12.27 -7.01 -9.23
CA THR A 191 -12.61 -6.11 -8.11
C THR A 191 -14.12 -6.10 -7.89
N GLY A 192 -14.56 -6.03 -6.64
CA GLY A 192 -15.97 -6.05 -6.23
C GLY A 192 -16.23 -5.14 -5.05
#